data_AF-A0A919GVH3-F1
#
_entry.id   AF-A0A919GVH3-F1
#
_cell.length_a   1.000
_cell.length_b   1.000
_cell.length_c   1.000
_cell.angle_alpha   90.00
_cell.angle_beta   90.00
_cell.angle_gamma   90.00
#
_symmetry.space_group_name_H-M   'P 1'
#
loop_
_entity.id
_entity.type
_entity.pdbx_description
1 polymer ?
#
loop_
_entity_poly.entity_id
_entity_poly.type
_entity_poly.pdbx_seq_one_letter_code
_entity_poly.pdbx_strand_id
1 'polypeptide(L)'
;MAGWAVMASTAMVRLDTLNCRDQLEGAGVSQYFDVGEETLWNPSNGASRMFRRQVAVFEAELELPSGIAPMENDECQIDPAVFEVFVHALLAQHRRTGHAIVLALSEGFTATVLVLAERAGIRVDWVHLGAAPQGPLTDVQVTAGAGMSAPAEGGAWGAALREKAYELGRRMPC
;
A
#
# COMPACT_ATOMS: atom_id res chain seq x y z
N MET A 1 -43.60 -11.64 31.00
CA MET A 1 -43.66 -11.06 29.63
C MET A 1 -43.20 -9.62 29.76
N ALA A 2 -41.90 -9.36 29.63
CA ALA A 2 -41.15 -9.14 28.40
C ALA A 2 -41.47 -7.77 27.76
N GLY A 3 -40.47 -6.87 27.71
CA GLY A 3 -40.53 -5.63 26.95
C GLY A 3 -39.75 -4.46 27.54
N TRP A 4 -38.41 -4.57 27.67
CA TRP A 4 -37.56 -3.38 27.81
C TRP A 4 -37.29 -2.79 26.43
N ALA A 5 -37.85 -1.62 26.17
CA ALA A 5 -37.53 -0.81 25.01
C ALA A 5 -36.21 -0.06 25.25
N VAL A 6 -35.21 -0.47 24.46
CA VAL A 6 -34.02 0.22 23.99
C VAL A 6 -33.87 1.69 24.46
N MET A 7 -32.94 1.93 25.40
CA MET A 7 -32.29 3.23 25.53
C MET A 7 -31.15 3.30 24.51
N ALA A 8 -31.33 4.08 23.45
CA ALA A 8 -30.23 4.50 22.59
C ALA A 8 -29.44 5.58 23.34
N SER A 9 -28.36 5.18 24.01
CA SER A 9 -27.38 6.09 24.57
C SER A 9 -26.45 6.55 23.45
N THR A 10 -26.72 7.73 22.89
CA THR A 10 -25.75 8.44 22.05
C THR A 10 -24.61 8.91 22.94
N ALA A 11 -23.58 8.07 23.07
CA ALA A 11 -22.31 8.49 23.64
C ALA A 11 -21.67 9.52 22.69
N MET A 12 -21.80 10.79 23.05
CA MET A 12 -21.00 11.88 22.52
C MET A 12 -19.53 11.53 22.78
N VAL A 13 -18.80 11.16 21.73
CA VAL A 13 -17.34 11.02 21.79
C VAL A 13 -16.79 12.39 22.13
N ARG A 14 -16.45 12.60 23.40
CA ARG A 14 -15.54 13.67 23.81
C ARG A 14 -14.23 13.37 23.10
N LEU A 15 -13.87 14.19 22.12
CA LEU A 15 -12.47 14.39 21.75
C LEU A 15 -11.81 15.06 22.97
N ASP A 16 -11.45 14.26 23.96
CA ASP A 16 -10.52 14.71 24.98
C ASP A 16 -9.18 14.88 24.27
N THR A 17 -8.81 16.15 24.13
CA THR A 17 -7.49 16.68 23.80
C THR A 17 -6.43 16.02 24.69
N LEU A 18 -6.02 14.81 24.33
CA LEU A 18 -4.75 14.24 24.76
C LEU A 18 -3.65 15.00 24.03
N ASN A 19 -3.22 16.05 24.72
CA ASN A 19 -1.95 16.74 24.65
C ASN A 19 -1.06 16.41 23.44
N CYS A 20 -1.22 17.17 22.35
CA CYS A 20 -0.34 17.19 21.17
C CYS A 20 1.14 17.47 21.53
N ARG A 21 1.40 17.91 22.76
CA ARG A 21 2.72 18.28 23.27
C ARG A 21 3.54 17.08 23.80
N ASP A 22 2.88 16.05 24.32
CA ASP A 22 3.58 14.86 24.86
C ASP A 22 3.97 13.87 23.74
N GLN A 23 3.28 13.92 22.59
CA GLN A 23 3.59 13.09 21.41
C GLN A 23 4.84 13.55 20.62
N LEU A 24 5.39 14.72 20.92
CA LEU A 24 6.52 15.30 20.17
C LEU A 24 7.86 15.20 20.91
N GLU A 25 7.88 14.80 22.18
CA GLU A 25 9.14 14.70 22.96
C GLU A 25 9.96 13.43 22.64
N GLY A 26 9.47 12.55 21.76
CA GLY A 26 10.17 11.32 21.37
C GLY A 26 10.30 11.06 19.87
N ALA A 27 9.78 11.92 18.99
CA ALA A 27 9.80 11.67 17.54
C ALA A 27 11.22 11.85 16.99
N GLY A 28 11.92 10.74 16.74
CA GLY A 28 13.14 10.68 15.95
C GLY A 28 12.95 11.39 14.60
N VAL A 29 14.04 11.82 13.97
CA VAL A 29 14.00 12.48 12.64
C VAL A 29 13.58 11.50 11.53
N SER A 30 13.60 10.21 11.84
CA SER A 30 13.32 9.08 10.97
C SER A 30 12.45 8.03 11.67
N GLN A 31 11.84 7.15 10.88
CA GLN A 31 10.97 6.08 11.35
C GLN A 31 11.38 4.76 10.72
N TYR A 32 11.19 3.66 11.42
CA TYR A 32 11.67 2.32 11.05
C TYR A 32 10.50 1.44 10.61
N PHE A 33 10.67 0.77 9.48
CA PHE A 33 9.77 -0.27 9.00
C PHE A 33 10.51 -1.60 9.05
N ASP A 34 10.07 -2.49 9.93
CA ASP A 34 10.81 -3.68 10.31
C ASP A 34 10.04 -4.98 10.03
N VAL A 35 10.77 -6.05 9.80
CA VAL A 35 10.28 -7.43 9.87
C VAL A 35 11.04 -8.12 10.99
N GLY A 36 10.39 -8.33 12.13
CA GLY A 36 11.08 -8.82 13.32
C GLY A 36 12.16 -7.83 13.75
N GLU A 37 13.42 -8.25 13.70
CA GLU A 37 14.60 -7.44 14.05
C GLU A 37 15.29 -6.80 12.84
N GLU A 38 14.79 -7.03 11.61
CA GLU A 38 15.39 -6.51 10.38
C GLU A 38 14.68 -5.25 9.89
N THR A 39 15.41 -4.13 9.79
CA THR A 39 14.90 -2.89 9.21
C THR A 39 14.90 -2.96 7.69
N LEU A 40 13.72 -2.87 7.10
CA LEU A 40 13.53 -2.84 5.66
C LEU A 40 13.62 -1.42 5.10
N TRP A 41 13.21 -0.40 5.86
CA TRP A 41 13.25 1.00 5.43
C TRP A 41 13.28 1.98 6.61
N ASN A 42 14.18 2.96 6.57
CA ASN A 42 14.30 4.03 7.56
C ASN A 42 14.07 5.44 6.96
N PRO A 43 12.84 5.79 6.56
CA PRO A 43 12.52 7.09 5.98
C PRO A 43 12.52 8.25 6.97
N SER A 44 12.56 9.47 6.43
CA SER A 44 12.18 10.66 7.20
C SER A 44 10.69 10.63 7.58
N ASN A 45 10.32 11.37 8.64
CA ASN A 45 8.93 11.48 9.11
C ASN A 45 7.94 11.95 8.04
N GLY A 46 8.40 12.76 7.08
CA GLY A 46 7.58 13.22 5.97
C GLY A 46 7.23 12.09 5.00
N ALA A 47 8.24 11.32 4.59
CA ALA A 47 8.08 10.19 3.68
C ALA A 47 7.26 9.07 4.35
N SER A 48 7.55 8.73 5.61
CA SER A 48 6.78 7.74 6.37
C SER A 48 5.29 8.12 6.46
N ARG A 49 4.99 9.37 6.85
CA ARG A 49 3.61 9.86 6.93
C ARG A 49 2.88 9.79 5.60
N MET A 50 3.54 10.15 4.50
CA MET A 50 2.96 10.11 3.16
C MET A 50 2.71 8.66 2.72
N PHE A 51 3.67 7.76 2.97
CA PHE A 51 3.53 6.35 2.66
C PHE A 51 2.38 5.70 3.44
N ARG A 52 2.32 5.89 4.76
CA ARG A 52 1.25 5.32 5.61
C ARG A 52 -0.15 5.81 5.24
N ARG A 53 -0.29 7.05 4.76
CA ARG A 53 -1.58 7.55 4.23
C ARG A 53 -1.97 6.85 2.93
N GLN A 54 -1.01 6.54 2.07
CA GLN A 54 -1.27 5.76 0.85
C GLN A 54 -1.58 4.30 1.19
N VAL A 55 -0.93 3.71 2.19
CA VAL A 55 -1.29 2.37 2.70
C VAL A 55 -2.78 2.31 3.02
N ALA A 56 -3.30 3.25 3.83
CA ALA A 56 -4.72 3.29 4.16
C ALA A 56 -5.64 3.44 2.93
N VAL A 57 -5.22 4.18 1.90
CA VAL A 57 -5.97 4.27 0.63
C VAL A 57 -6.02 2.92 -0.05
N PHE A 58 -4.89 2.25 -0.22
CA PHE A 58 -4.85 0.96 -0.94
C PHE A 58 -5.43 -0.20 -0.13
N GLU A 59 -5.40 -0.16 1.20
CA GLU A 59 -6.17 -1.10 2.03
C GLU A 59 -7.67 -0.96 1.79
N ALA A 60 -8.16 0.26 1.62
CA ALA A 60 -9.57 0.51 1.30
C ALA A 60 -9.92 0.10 -0.14
N GLU A 61 -9.07 0.44 -1.13
CA GLU A 61 -9.29 0.06 -2.54
C GLU A 61 -9.23 -1.45 -2.78
N LEU A 62 -8.40 -2.18 -2.01
CA LEU A 62 -8.26 -3.62 -2.12
C LEU A 62 -9.17 -4.40 -1.16
N GLU A 63 -9.79 -3.73 -0.20
CA GLU A 63 -10.54 -4.32 0.92
C GLU A 63 -9.72 -5.40 1.69
N LEU A 64 -8.41 -5.16 1.81
CA LEU A 64 -7.45 -6.09 2.42
C LEU A 64 -6.50 -5.36 3.38
N PRO A 65 -6.16 -5.96 4.53
CA PRO A 65 -5.12 -5.41 5.39
C PRO A 65 -3.76 -5.50 4.69
N SER A 66 -2.93 -4.48 4.87
CA SER A 66 -1.57 -4.44 4.33
C SER A 66 -0.57 -5.28 5.12
N GLY A 67 -0.85 -5.56 6.39
CA GLY A 67 0.14 -6.17 7.29
C GLY A 67 1.16 -5.16 7.84
N ILE A 68 1.03 -3.87 7.52
CA ILE A 68 1.85 -2.79 8.07
C ILE A 68 1.16 -2.28 9.35
N ALA A 69 1.81 -2.45 10.50
CA ALA A 69 1.28 -2.06 11.80
C ALA A 69 1.15 -0.53 11.97
N PRO A 70 0.43 -0.05 13.00
CA PRO A 70 0.54 1.34 13.43
C PRO A 70 1.99 1.69 13.79
N MET A 71 2.36 2.95 13.55
CA MET A 71 3.65 3.50 13.98
C MET A 71 3.62 3.73 15.48
N GLU A 72 4.53 3.08 16.22
CA GLU A 72 4.66 3.17 17.68
C GLU A 72 6.14 3.41 18.03
N ASN A 73 6.44 4.46 18.79
CA ASN A 73 7.82 4.84 19.16
C ASN A 73 8.79 4.93 17.96
N ASP A 74 8.32 5.48 16.84
CA ASP A 74 9.02 5.55 15.55
C ASP A 74 9.33 4.22 14.86
N GLU A 75 8.79 3.10 15.36
CA GLU A 75 8.90 1.79 14.76
C GLU A 75 7.54 1.31 14.22
N CYS A 76 7.59 0.48 13.18
CA CYS A 76 6.43 -0.10 12.52
C CYS A 76 6.77 -1.51 12.05
N GLN A 77 6.13 -2.51 12.64
CA GLN A 77 6.29 -3.90 12.21
C GLN A 77 5.48 -4.19 10.94
N ILE A 78 6.07 -5.00 10.06
CA ILE A 78 5.43 -5.55 8.87
C ILE A 78 5.27 -7.05 9.10
N ASP A 79 4.03 -7.55 9.08
CA ASP A 79 3.74 -8.98 9.03
C ASP A 79 4.00 -9.50 7.60
N PRO A 80 5.01 -10.35 7.37
CA PRO A 80 5.38 -10.77 6.01
C PRO A 80 4.28 -11.58 5.32
N ALA A 81 3.52 -12.37 6.06
CA ALA A 81 2.49 -13.24 5.48
C ALA A 81 1.28 -12.42 5.02
N VAL A 82 0.86 -11.44 5.82
CA VAL A 82 -0.23 -10.53 5.43
C VAL A 82 0.23 -9.59 4.32
N PHE A 83 1.47 -9.09 4.42
CA PHE A 83 2.05 -8.20 3.41
C PHE A 83 2.22 -8.88 2.05
N GLU A 84 2.60 -10.17 2.01
CA GLU A 84 2.67 -10.95 0.77
C GLU A 84 1.31 -11.00 0.05
N VAL A 85 0.23 -11.29 0.78
CA VAL A 85 -1.13 -11.31 0.22
C VAL A 85 -1.51 -9.94 -0.34
N PHE A 86 -1.23 -8.87 0.40
CA PHE A 86 -1.47 -7.50 -0.03
C PHE A 86 -0.68 -7.14 -1.29
N VAL A 87 0.61 -7.46 -1.35
CA VAL A 87 1.48 -7.23 -2.52
C VAL A 87 0.91 -7.93 -3.75
N HIS A 88 0.53 -9.20 -3.64
CA HIS A 88 -0.05 -9.93 -4.77
C HIS A 88 -1.38 -9.34 -5.24
N ALA A 89 -2.25 -8.92 -4.32
CA ALA A 89 -3.51 -8.27 -4.65
C ALA A 89 -3.30 -6.92 -5.35
N LEU A 90 -2.36 -6.11 -4.84
CA LEU A 90 -1.99 -4.81 -5.42
C LEU A 90 -1.48 -4.97 -6.85
N LEU A 91 -0.59 -5.92 -7.10
CA LEU A 91 -0.04 -6.18 -8.43
C LEU A 91 -1.08 -6.75 -9.40
N ALA A 92 -1.97 -7.61 -8.91
CA ALA A 92 -3.09 -8.11 -9.71
C ALA A 92 -4.04 -6.97 -10.11
N GLN A 93 -4.35 -6.05 -9.20
CA GLN A 93 -5.19 -4.88 -9.49
C GLN A 93 -4.49 -3.92 -10.49
N HIS A 94 -3.21 -3.62 -10.25
CA HIS A 94 -2.40 -2.79 -11.15
C HIS A 94 -2.35 -3.36 -12.58
N ARG A 95 -2.32 -4.70 -12.73
CA ARG A 95 -2.38 -5.35 -14.04
C ARG A 95 -3.77 -5.29 -14.69
N ARG A 96 -4.84 -5.44 -13.89
CA ARG A 96 -6.23 -5.48 -14.40
C ARG A 96 -6.71 -4.12 -14.88
N THR A 97 -6.25 -3.02 -14.28
CA THR A 97 -6.69 -1.69 -14.69
C THR A 97 -5.97 -1.21 -15.95
N GLY A 98 -6.76 -0.82 -16.95
CA GLY A 98 -6.27 -0.08 -18.13
C GLY A 98 -6.33 1.43 -17.95
N HIS A 99 -6.73 1.92 -16.77
CA HIS A 99 -6.96 3.34 -16.54
C HIS A 99 -5.64 4.08 -16.32
N ALA A 100 -5.22 4.90 -17.29
CA ALA A 100 -3.94 5.58 -17.25
C ALA A 100 -3.75 6.45 -16.00
N ILE A 101 -4.82 7.12 -15.55
CA ILE A 101 -4.77 7.92 -14.31
C ILE A 101 -4.59 7.08 -13.05
N VAL A 102 -5.29 5.94 -12.91
CA VAL A 102 -5.13 5.06 -11.74
C VAL A 102 -3.72 4.47 -11.71
N LEU A 103 -3.21 4.05 -12.87
CA LEU A 103 -1.83 3.58 -12.99
C LEU A 103 -0.84 4.67 -12.57
N ALA A 104 -0.99 5.91 -13.06
CA ALA A 104 -0.10 7.02 -12.70
C ALA A 104 -0.16 7.38 -11.20
N LEU A 105 -1.35 7.34 -10.58
CA LEU A 105 -1.53 7.61 -9.15
C LEU A 105 -0.95 6.49 -8.27
N SER A 106 -1.00 5.24 -8.73
CA SER A 106 -0.58 4.06 -7.96
C SER A 106 0.86 3.61 -8.21
N GLU A 107 1.51 4.07 -9.29
CA GLU A 107 2.83 3.60 -9.71
C GLU A 107 3.89 3.77 -8.60
N GLY A 108 3.99 4.98 -8.03
CA GLY A 108 4.97 5.28 -7.00
C GLY A 108 4.77 4.43 -5.73
N PHE A 109 3.53 4.27 -5.29
CA PHE A 109 3.19 3.43 -4.15
C PHE A 109 3.52 1.97 -4.41
N THR A 110 3.08 1.44 -5.56
CA THR A 110 3.30 0.03 -5.94
C THR A 110 4.79 -0.29 -6.03
N ALA A 111 5.59 0.60 -6.60
CA ALA A 111 7.04 0.45 -6.66
C ALA A 111 7.70 0.48 -5.27
N THR A 112 7.26 1.34 -4.35
CA THR A 112 7.74 1.35 -2.95
C THR A 112 7.37 0.07 -2.21
N VAL A 113 6.14 -0.41 -2.35
CA VAL A 113 5.66 -1.68 -1.76
C VAL A 113 6.49 -2.86 -2.28
N LEU A 114 6.82 -2.89 -3.57
CA LEU A 114 7.69 -3.91 -4.14
C LEU A 114 9.10 -3.91 -3.53
N VAL A 115 9.70 -2.74 -3.28
CA VAL A 115 11.01 -2.67 -2.61
C VAL A 115 10.93 -3.29 -1.22
N LEU A 116 9.89 -2.97 -0.45
CA LEU A 116 9.69 -3.56 0.87
C LEU A 116 9.47 -5.07 0.78
N ALA A 117 8.71 -5.54 -0.20
CA ALA A 117 8.44 -6.96 -0.40
C ALA A 117 9.73 -7.74 -0.74
N GLU A 118 10.55 -7.20 -1.65
CA GLU A 118 11.85 -7.78 -1.99
C GLU A 118 12.78 -7.86 -0.77
N ARG A 119 12.83 -6.80 0.06
CA ARG A 119 13.62 -6.77 1.29
C ARG A 119 13.07 -7.72 2.36
N ALA A 120 11.75 -7.90 2.44
CA ALA A 120 11.10 -8.89 3.30
C ALA A 120 11.29 -10.34 2.82
N GLY A 121 11.96 -10.57 1.69
CA GLY A 121 12.15 -11.90 1.10
C GLY A 121 10.94 -12.46 0.35
N ILE A 122 9.91 -11.64 0.10
CA ILE A 122 8.71 -12.03 -0.63
C ILE A 122 9.01 -12.11 -2.12
N ARG A 123 8.64 -13.21 -2.76
CA ARG A 123 8.91 -13.47 -4.18
C ARG A 123 7.67 -13.28 -5.03
N VAL A 124 7.74 -12.38 -6.00
CA VAL A 124 6.68 -12.20 -6.99
C VAL A 124 6.90 -13.12 -8.19
N ASP A 125 5.95 -14.01 -8.46
CA ASP A 125 5.91 -14.78 -9.72
C ASP A 125 5.35 -13.93 -10.87
N TRP A 126 6.26 -13.21 -11.52
CA TRP A 126 5.93 -12.35 -12.66
C TRP A 126 5.44 -13.11 -13.89
N VAL A 127 5.79 -14.39 -14.04
CA VAL A 127 5.35 -15.22 -15.17
C VAL A 127 3.89 -15.58 -14.98
N HIS A 128 3.53 -16.08 -13.80
CA HIS A 128 2.14 -16.38 -13.47
C HIS A 128 1.28 -15.12 -13.50
N LEU A 129 1.80 -14.02 -12.94
CA LEU A 129 1.12 -12.74 -12.93
C LEU A 129 0.95 -12.16 -14.34
N GLY A 130 1.83 -12.45 -15.29
CA GLY A 130 1.68 -12.05 -16.70
C GLY A 130 0.74 -12.97 -17.50
N ALA A 131 0.60 -14.23 -17.10
CA ALA A 131 -0.17 -15.25 -17.80
C ALA A 131 -1.64 -15.38 -17.34
N ALA A 132 -1.99 -14.93 -16.13
CA ALA A 132 -3.36 -15.07 -15.64
C ALA A 132 -4.37 -14.41 -16.61
N PRO A 133 -5.54 -15.00 -16.89
CA PRO A 133 -6.54 -14.38 -17.76
C PRO A 133 -6.86 -12.98 -17.24
N GLN A 134 -6.84 -11.97 -18.12
CA GLN A 134 -7.37 -10.67 -17.73
C GLN A 134 -8.84 -10.91 -17.38
N GLY A 135 -9.20 -10.75 -16.10
CA GLY A 135 -10.61 -10.71 -15.71
C GLY A 135 -11.33 -9.57 -16.46
N PRO A 136 -12.64 -9.41 -16.31
CA PRO A 136 -13.33 -8.24 -16.85
C PRO A 136 -12.54 -6.99 -16.46
N LEU A 137 -12.12 -6.20 -17.45
CA LEU A 137 -11.39 -4.95 -17.19
C LEU A 137 -12.32 -4.04 -16.39
N THR A 138 -11.95 -3.74 -15.15
CA THR A 138 -12.62 -2.72 -14.35
C THR A 138 -11.98 -1.35 -14.65
N ASP A 139 -12.76 -0.28 -14.52
CA ASP A 139 -12.29 1.10 -14.72
C ASP A 139 -11.65 1.36 -16.08
N VAL A 140 -12.26 0.87 -17.16
CA VAL A 140 -11.79 1.17 -18.52
C VAL A 140 -11.92 2.66 -18.80
N GLN A 141 -10.79 3.33 -19.05
CA GLN A 141 -10.80 4.73 -19.43
C GLN A 141 -11.50 4.89 -20.78
N VAL A 142 -12.63 5.58 -20.81
CA VAL A 142 -13.35 5.90 -22.06
C VAL A 142 -12.63 7.07 -22.73
N THR A 143 -11.72 6.78 -23.66
CA THR A 143 -11.15 7.80 -24.54
C THR A 143 -12.17 8.19 -25.61
N ALA A 144 -12.63 9.44 -25.60
CA ALA A 144 -13.29 10.02 -26.76
C ALA A 144 -12.23 10.22 -27.87
N GLY A 145 -12.10 9.23 -28.75
CA GLY A 145 -11.34 9.35 -29.99
C GLY A 145 -9.82 9.12 -29.88
N ALA A 146 -9.41 7.86 -29.81
CA ALA A 146 -8.22 7.33 -30.48
C ALA A 146 -8.23 5.81 -30.31
N GLY A 147 -7.92 5.08 -31.39
CA GLY A 147 -8.00 3.63 -31.47
C GLY A 147 -7.35 2.92 -30.28
N MET A 148 -7.93 1.78 -29.93
CA MET A 148 -7.43 0.83 -28.93
C MET A 148 -5.90 0.67 -29.04
N SER A 149 -5.15 1.36 -28.19
CA SER A 149 -3.82 0.91 -27.83
C SER A 149 -4.02 -0.38 -27.07
N ALA A 150 -3.57 -1.50 -27.66
CA ALA A 150 -3.54 -2.78 -26.97
C ALA A 150 -2.88 -2.59 -25.59
N PRO A 151 -3.37 -3.26 -24.54
CA PRO A 151 -2.68 -3.23 -23.26
C PRO A 151 -1.24 -3.66 -23.50
N ALA A 152 -0.30 -2.90 -22.95
CA ALA A 152 1.12 -3.23 -23.03
C ALA A 152 1.28 -4.73 -22.74
N GLU A 153 1.93 -5.45 -23.66
CA GLU A 153 2.13 -6.90 -23.56
C GLU A 153 2.51 -7.25 -22.11
N GLY A 154 1.92 -8.31 -21.55
CA GLY A 154 1.97 -8.61 -20.11
C GLY A 154 3.37 -8.66 -19.47
N GLY A 155 4.46 -8.69 -20.25
CA GLY A 155 5.83 -8.55 -19.77
C GLY A 155 6.35 -7.10 -19.64
N ALA A 156 5.87 -6.17 -20.47
CA ALA A 156 6.39 -4.80 -20.54
C ALA A 156 6.04 -3.97 -19.30
N TRP A 157 4.81 -4.07 -18.80
CA TRP A 157 4.39 -3.36 -17.59
C TRP A 157 5.15 -3.85 -16.35
N GLY A 158 5.33 -5.17 -16.22
CA GLY A 158 6.05 -5.76 -15.09
C GLY A 158 7.54 -5.40 -15.10
N ALA A 159 8.14 -5.29 -16.29
CA ALA A 159 9.52 -4.82 -16.43
C ALA A 159 9.68 -3.36 -15.99
N ALA A 160 8.80 -2.46 -16.45
CA ALA A 160 8.82 -1.06 -16.06
C ALA A 160 8.65 -0.86 -14.55
N LEU A 161 7.72 -1.60 -13.93
CA LEU A 161 7.48 -1.53 -12.50
C LEU A 161 8.67 -2.04 -11.67
N ARG A 162 9.34 -3.13 -12.12
CA ARG A 162 10.58 -3.62 -11.48
C ARG A 162 11.74 -2.63 -11.64
N GLU A 163 11.89 -2.02 -12.81
CA GLU A 163 12.89 -0.97 -13.02
C GLU A 163 12.66 0.20 -12.06
N LYS A 164 11.41 0.64 -11.91
CA LYS A 164 11.03 1.69 -10.96
C LYS A 164 11.33 1.29 -9.51
N ALA A 165 10.97 0.07 -9.11
CA ALA A 165 11.26 -0.45 -7.77
C ALA A 165 12.78 -0.47 -7.52
N TYR A 166 13.58 -0.96 -8.46
CA TYR A 166 15.04 -0.92 -8.37
C TYR A 166 15.60 0.50 -8.21
N GLU A 167 15.08 1.46 -8.97
CA GLU A 167 15.47 2.86 -8.85
C GLU A 167 15.12 3.49 -7.50
N LEU A 168 13.95 3.15 -6.94
CA LEU A 168 13.54 3.62 -5.61
C LEU A 168 14.32 2.92 -4.51
N GLY A 169 14.58 1.62 -4.63
CA GLY A 169 15.34 0.83 -3.67
C GLY A 169 16.74 1.39 -3.41
N ARG A 170 17.42 1.90 -4.44
CA ARG A 170 18.71 2.60 -4.30
C ARG A 170 18.63 3.90 -3.49
N ARG A 171 17.44 4.46 -3.30
CA ARG A 171 17.16 5.70 -2.56
C ARG A 171 16.46 5.47 -1.22
N MET A 172 16.07 4.23 -0.93
CA MET A 172 15.41 3.84 0.31
C MET A 172 16.48 3.31 1.29
N PRO A 173 16.89 4.08 2.31
CA PRO A 173 17.83 3.59 3.32
C PRO A 173 17.18 2.47 4.14
N CYS A 174 17.95 1.45 4.51
CA CYS A 174 17.59 0.43 5.50
C CYS A 174 18.45 0.65 6.75
#